data_AF-A0A962C4Z6-F1
#
_entry.id   AF-A0A962C4Z6-F1
#
_cell.length_a   1.000
_cell.length_b   1.000
_cell.length_c   1.000
_cell.angle_alpha   90.00
_cell.angle_beta   90.00
_cell.angle_gamma   90.00
#
_symmetry.space_group_name_H-M   'P 1'
#
loop_
_entity.id
_entity.type
_entity.pdbx_description
1 polymer ?
#
loop_
_entity_poly.entity_id
_entity_poly.type
_entity_poly.pdbx_seq_one_letter_code
_entity_poly.pdbx_strand_id
1 'polypeptide(L)' 'YDLPPEEEKNIPTVCSSLDQALEALDKDRDFLTAGGVFSDDLIDAYIAFKMKEVTRFRAAAHPVEYDMYYGV' A
#
# COMPACT_ATOMS: atom_id res chain seq x y z
N TYR A 1 21.73 11.84 -7.77
CA TYR A 1 21.43 12.50 -9.05
C TYR A 1 20.29 13.45 -8.74
N ASP A 2 20.49 14.77 -8.87
CA ASP A 2 19.42 15.76 -8.74
C ASP A 2 18.78 15.94 -10.13
N LEU A 3 17.68 15.24 -10.38
CA LEU A 3 16.83 15.56 -11.53
C LEU A 3 15.91 16.74 -11.15
N PRO A 4 15.57 17.64 -12.10
CA PRO A 4 14.57 18.67 -11.85
C PRO A 4 13.24 18.04 -11.38
N PRO A 5 12.51 18.64 -10.40
CA PRO A 5 11.27 18.07 -9.88
C PRO A 5 10.19 17.82 -10.94
N GLU A 6 10.25 18.53 -12.07
CA GLU A 6 9.34 18.34 -13.20
C GLU A 6 9.64 17.08 -14.00
N GLU A 7 10.90 16.66 -14.07
CA GLU A 7 11.33 15.44 -14.74
C GLU A 7 11.12 14.22 -13.85
N GLU A 8 11.35 14.34 -12.54
CA GLU A 8 11.11 13.26 -11.57
C GLU A 8 9.63 12.84 -11.49
N LYS A 9 8.70 13.79 -11.63
CA LYS A 9 7.25 13.51 -11.64
C LYS A 9 6.81 12.55 -12.74
N ASN A 10 7.56 12.48 -13.83
CA ASN A 10 7.23 11.63 -14.97
C ASN A 10 7.74 10.20 -14.81
N ILE A 11 8.49 9.91 -13.74
CA ILE A 11 9.05 8.58 -13.47
C ILE A 11 8.01 7.79 -12.66
N PRO A 12 7.56 6.61 -13.15
CA PRO A 12 6.71 5.73 -12.38
C PRO A 12 7.41 5.32 -11.08
N THR A 13 6.72 5.44 -9.96
CA THR A 13 7.23 5.05 -8.64
C THR A 13 6.45 3.89 -8.06
N VAL A 14 7.04 3.23 -7.06
CA VAL A 14 6.37 2.15 -6.31
C VAL A 14 5.26 2.71 -5.43
N CYS A 15 4.36 1.83 -4.97
CA CYS A 15 3.32 2.20 -4.03
C CYS A 15 3.92 2.81 -2.75
N SER A 16 3.34 3.93 -2.32
CA SER A 16 3.78 4.67 -1.14
C SER A 16 3.30 4.07 0.18
N SER A 17 2.29 3.19 0.10
CA SER A 17 1.67 2.56 1.27
C SER A 17 1.18 1.16 0.95
N LEU A 18 0.97 0.37 2.01
CA LEU A 18 0.47 -0.99 1.89
C LEU A 18 -0.95 -1.03 1.32
N ASP A 19 -1.84 -0.12 1.71
CA ASP A 19 -3.20 -0.08 1.14
C ASP A 19 -3.22 0.26 -0.35
N GLN A 20 -2.34 1.17 -0.79
CA GLN A 20 -2.19 1.46 -2.22
C GLN A 20 -1.70 0.22 -2.98
N ALA A 21 -0.77 -0.54 -2.40
CA ALA A 21 -0.30 -1.79 -2.99
C ALA A 21 -1.39 -2.86 -3.04
N LEU A 22 -2.24 -2.97 -2.01
CA LEU A 22 -3.37 -3.90 -1.98
C LEU A 22 -4.44 -3.52 -3.01
N GLU A 23 -4.71 -2.22 -3.20
CA GLU A 23 -5.63 -1.74 -4.23
C GLU A 23 -5.08 -1.97 -5.65
N ALA A 24 -3.77 -1.78 -5.85
CA ALA A 24 -3.12 -2.09 -7.11
C ALA A 24 -3.17 -3.59 -7.41
N LEU A 25 -2.93 -4.44 -6.41
CA LEU A 25 -3.08 -5.89 -6.50
C LEU A 25 -4.51 -6.29 -6.87
N ASP A 26 -5.52 -5.66 -6.26
CA ASP A 26 -6.94 -5.91 -6.55
C ASP A 26 -7.31 -5.63 -8.00
N LYS A 27 -6.74 -4.54 -8.57
CA LYS A 27 -7.00 -4.05 -9.93
C LYS A 27 -6.21 -4.74 -11.03
N ASP A 28 -5.01 -5.24 -10.73
CA ASP A 28 -4.10 -5.84 -11.71
C ASP A 28 -3.62 -7.23 -11.25
N ARG A 29 -4.57 -8.15 -11.05
CA ARG A 29 -4.27 -9.53 -10.59
C ARG A 29 -4.15 -10.57 -11.71
N ASP A 30 -4.51 -10.21 -12.94
CA ASP A 30 -4.61 -11.15 -14.06
C ASP A 30 -3.28 -11.85 -14.36
N PHE A 31 -2.16 -11.15 -14.15
CA PHE A 31 -0.83 -11.73 -14.33
C PHE A 31 -0.51 -12.83 -13.30
N LEU A 32 -1.14 -12.80 -12.14
CA LEU A 32 -0.97 -13.80 -11.06
C LEU A 32 -1.92 -14.99 -11.25
N THR A 33 -3.13 -14.75 -11.75
CA THR A 33 -4.13 -15.81 -11.99
C THR A 33 -3.86 -16.56 -13.29
N ALA A 34 -3.03 -16.00 -14.18
CA ALA A 34 -2.56 -16.65 -15.39
C ALA A 34 -1.98 -18.05 -15.11
N GLY A 35 -2.55 -19.08 -15.74
CA GLY A 35 -2.12 -20.47 -15.57
C GLY A 35 -2.61 -21.13 -14.27
N GLY A 36 -3.49 -20.48 -13.51
CA GLY A 36 -4.08 -21.03 -12.28
C GLY A 36 -3.10 -21.14 -11.11
N VAL A 37 -2.03 -20.34 -11.11
CA VAL A 37 -1.03 -20.30 -10.04
C VAL A 37 -1.62 -19.68 -8.77
N PHE A 38 -2.37 -18.59 -8.93
CA PHE A 38 -3.17 -17.97 -7.88
C PHE A 38 -4.66 -18.06 -8.25
N SER A 39 -5.51 -18.27 -7.25
CA SER A 39 -6.96 -18.15 -7.39
C SER A 39 -7.44 -16.79 -6.89
N ASP A 40 -8.54 -16.31 -7.43
CA ASP A 40 -9.17 -15.05 -6.98
C ASP A 40 -9.50 -15.11 -5.48
N ASP A 41 -10.05 -16.24 -5.00
CA ASP A 41 -10.37 -16.45 -3.59
C ASP A 41 -9.14 -16.28 -2.66
N LEU A 42 -7.96 -16.73 -3.10
CA LEU A 42 -6.74 -16.60 -2.33
C LEU A 42 -6.30 -15.13 -2.25
N ILE A 43 -6.38 -14.42 -3.38
CA ILE A 43 -6.00 -13.01 -3.48
C ILE A 43 -6.96 -12.15 -2.64
N ASP A 44 -8.26 -12.38 -2.74
CA ASP A 44 -9.29 -11.67 -1.96
C ASP A 44 -9.10 -11.91 -0.45
N ALA A 45 -8.88 -13.15 -0.04
CA ALA A 45 -8.62 -13.49 1.36
C ALA A 45 -7.34 -12.81 1.87
N TYR A 46 -6.28 -12.76 1.05
CA TYR A 46 -5.03 -12.09 1.39
C TYR A 46 -5.22 -10.58 1.57
N ILE A 47 -5.90 -9.92 0.63
CA ILE A 47 -6.21 -8.48 0.70
C ILE A 47 -7.02 -8.18 1.97
N ALA A 48 -8.08 -8.94 2.22
CA ALA A 48 -8.92 -8.76 3.40
C ALA A 48 -8.14 -8.97 4.71
N PHE A 49 -7.23 -9.95 4.74
CA PHE A 49 -6.38 -10.19 5.90
C PHE A 49 -5.41 -9.03 6.14
N LYS A 50 -4.72 -8.56 5.10
CA LYS A 50 -3.76 -7.46 5.21
C LYS A 50 -4.41 -6.12 5.50
N MET A 51 -5.64 -5.88 5.02
CA MET A 51 -6.36 -4.66 5.41
C MET A 51 -6.67 -4.59 6.90
N LYS A 52 -6.84 -5.72 7.59
CA LYS A 52 -6.99 -5.69 9.06
C LYS A 52 -5.74 -5.14 9.76
N GLU A 53 -4.55 -5.48 9.26
CA GLU A 53 -3.28 -4.94 9.77
C GLU A 53 -3.18 -3.43 9.53
N VAL A 54 -3.53 -2.98 8.32
CA VAL A 54 -3.54 -1.55 7.96
C VAL A 54 -4.53 -0.77 8.83
N THR A 55 -5.75 -1.26 8.99
CA THR A 55 -6.78 -0.61 9.83
C THR A 55 -6.30 -0.50 11.28
N ARG A 56 -5.70 -1.55 11.82
CA ARG A 56 -5.15 -1.53 13.19
C ARG A 56 -4.04 -0.49 13.32
N PHE A 57 -3.13 -0.41 12.36
CA PHE A 57 -2.04 0.56 12.37
C PHE A 57 -2.56 2.00 12.32
N ARG A 58 -3.53 2.28 11.45
CA ARG A 58 -4.18 3.60 11.32
C ARG A 58 -4.95 4.05 12.56
N ALA A 59 -5.53 3.11 13.29
CA ALA A 59 -6.30 3.42 14.50
C ALA A 59 -5.42 3.64 15.74
N ALA A 60 -4.15 3.22 15.71
CA ALA A 60 -3.23 3.36 16.82
C ALA A 60 -2.49 4.70 16.72
N ALA A 61 -2.47 5.46 17.83
CA ALA A 61 -1.65 6.66 17.91
C ALA A 61 -0.17 6.29 17.85
N HIS A 62 0.58 6.93 16.96
CA HIS A 62 2.02 6.69 16.84
C HIS A 62 2.78 7.54 17.87
N PRO A 63 3.82 7.05 18.54
CA PRO A 63 4.56 7.84 19.54
C PRO A 63 5.09 9.19 19.03
N VAL A 64 5.41 9.27 17.72
CA VAL A 64 5.82 10.52 17.07
C VAL A 64 4.69 11.55 17.02
N GLU A 65 3.42 11.13 16.95
CA GLU A 65 2.27 12.05 17.03
C GLU A 65 2.22 12.74 18.39
N TYR A 66 2.58 12.04 19.47
CA TYR A 66 2.69 12.66 20.78
C TYR A 66 3.79 13.72 20.81
N ASP A 67 4.98 13.43 20.27
CA ASP A 67 6.06 14.42 20.15
C ASP A 67 5.64 15.65 19.31
N MET A 68 4.93 15.42 18.20
CA MET A 68 4.47 16.48 17.31
C MET A 68 3.34 17.35 17.89
N TYR A 69 2.43 16.78 18.68
CA TYR A 69 1.16 17.44 19.03
C TYR A 69 0.94 17.66 20.54
N TYR A 70 1.70 17.06 21.45
CA TYR A 70 1.47 17.20 22.89
C TYR A 70 1.96 18.55 23.47
N GLY A 71 2.95 19.18 22.82
CA GLY A 71 3.52 20.46 23.25
C GLY A 71 2.97 21.69 22.51
N VAL A 72 1.93 21.52 21.70
CA VAL A 72 1.20 22.59 21.00
C VAL A 72 0.15 23.21 21.92
#